data_AF-A0A7H4PK87-F1
#
_entry.id   AF-A0A7H4PK87-F1
#
_cell.length_a   1.000
_cell.length_b   1.000
_cell.length_c   1.000
_cell.angle_alpha   90.00
_cell.angle_beta   90.00
_cell.angle_gamma   90.00
#
_symmetry.space_group_name_H-M   'P 1'
#
loop_
_entity.id
_entity.type
_entity.pdbx_description
1 polymer ?
#
loop_
_entity_poly.entity_id
_entity_poly.type
_entity_poly.pdbx_seq_one_letter_code
_entity_poly.pdbx_strand_id
1 'polypeptide(L)' 'MYQRIYGCDWRNIWLVGDLHGCFARLMAALRERKFDPYQDLLLSVGDLIDRGPQSAECLDLLR' A
#
# COMPACT_ATOMS: atom_id res chain seq x y z
N MET A 1 -11.63 -1.99 16.38
CA MET A 1 -10.45 -2.87 16.58
C MET A 1 -9.24 -2.07 16.11
N TYR A 2 -8.21 -1.92 16.94
CA TYR A 2 -7.01 -1.14 16.60
C TYR A 2 -5.85 -2.09 16.30
N GLN A 3 -5.10 -1.83 15.24
CA GLN A 3 -3.87 -2.55 14.94
C GLN A 3 -2.69 -1.64 15.28
N ARG A 4 -1.74 -2.16 16.06
CA ARG A 4 -0.53 -1.43 16.42
C ARG A 4 0.64 -1.98 15.61
N ILE A 5 1.40 -1.09 15.00
CA ILE A 5 2.59 -1.43 14.21
C ILE A 5 3.79 -0.78 14.88
N TYR A 6 4.86 -1.53 15.07
CA TYR A 6 6.10 -1.01 15.63
C TYR A 6 7.00 -0.53 14.50
N GLY A 7 7.34 0.76 14.51
CA GLY A 7 8.15 1.33 13.43
C GLY A 7 9.60 0.84 13.40
N CYS A 8 10.09 0.23 14.49
CA CYS A 8 11.42 -0.37 14.54
C CYS A 8 11.57 -1.63 13.67
N ASP A 9 10.46 -2.26 13.31
CA ASP A 9 10.47 -3.50 12.52
C ASP A 9 10.65 -3.21 11.01
N TRP A 10 10.63 -1.93 10.62
CA TRP A 10 10.64 -1.50 9.22
C TRP A 10 11.74 -0.47 8.97
N ARG A 11 12.37 -0.57 7.80
CA ARG A 11 13.39 0.37 7.31
C ARG A 11 12.78 1.72 6.95
N ASN A 12 11.68 1.72 6.20
CA ASN A 12 10.92 2.91 5.84
C ASN A 12 9.42 2.65 5.98
N ILE A 13 8.66 3.68 6.39
CA ILE A 13 7.20 3.61 6.47
C ILE A 13 6.63 4.67 5.55
N TRP A 14 5.80 4.22 4.60
CA TRP A 14 5.17 5.04 3.58
C TRP A 14 3.68 5.13 3.85
N LEU A 15 3.12 6.35 3.81
CA LEU A 15 1.69 6.56 3.93
C LEU A 15 1.10 6.99 2.59
N VAL A 16 0.02 6.35 2.20
CA VAL A 16 -0.69 6.58 0.93
C VAL A 16 -2.14 6.95 1.23
N GLY A 17 -2.56 8.09 0.71
CA GLY A 17 -3.95 8.56 0.73
C GLY A 17 -4.87 7.76 -0.19
N ASP A 18 -6.01 8.36 -0.52
CA ASP A 18 -7.01 7.76 -1.39
C ASP A 18 -6.45 7.45 -2.78
N LEU A 19 -6.59 6.19 -3.20
CA LEU A 19 -6.04 5.69 -4.46
C LEU A 19 -7.03 5.79 -5.62
N HIS A 20 -8.34 5.73 -5.38
CA HIS A 20 -9.39 5.88 -6.39
C HIS A 20 -9.08 5.12 -7.71
N GLY A 21 -8.61 3.87 -7.61
CA GLY A 21 -8.26 3.03 -8.78
C GLY A 21 -6.92 3.36 -9.48
N CYS A 22 -6.12 4.29 -8.97
CA CYS A 22 -4.81 4.67 -9.54
C CYS A 22 -3.64 3.76 -9.08
N PHE A 23 -3.84 2.44 -9.12
CA PHE A 23 -2.82 1.44 -8.71
C PHE A 23 -1.51 1.58 -9.51
N ALA A 24 -1.60 1.79 -10.82
CA ALA A 24 -0.42 1.95 -11.68
C ALA A 24 0.46 3.14 -11.26
N ARG A 25 -0.15 4.25 -10.82
CA ARG A 25 0.56 5.44 -10.37
C ARG A 25 1.28 5.19 -9.04
N LEU A 26 0.65 4.44 -8.14
CA LEU A 26 1.28 4.01 -6.89
C LEU A 26 2.48 3.12 -7.16
N MET A 27 2.31 2.08 -7.99
CA MET A 27 3.39 1.15 -8.31
C MET A 27 4.58 1.84 -8.98
N ALA A 28 4.33 2.82 -9.86
CA ALA A 28 5.40 3.64 -10.44
C ALA A 28 6.15 4.44 -9.37
N ALA A 29 5.43 5.13 -8.47
CA ALA A 29 6.02 5.91 -7.39
C ALA A 29 6.83 5.06 -6.40
N LEU A 30 6.38 3.84 -6.12
CA LEU A 30 7.08 2.86 -5.27
C LEU A 30 8.34 2.32 -5.95
N ARG A 31 8.27 2.03 -7.26
CA ARG A 31 9.44 1.61 -8.06
C ARG A 31 10.52 2.68 -8.09
N GLU A 32 10.15 3.94 -8.31
CA GLU A 32 11.09 5.08 -8.27
C GLU A 32 11.78 5.21 -6.91
N ARG A 33 11.03 4.96 -5.82
CA ARG A 33 11.53 5.03 -4.44
C ARG A 33 12.27 3.77 -3.99
N LYS A 34 12.42 2.77 -4.85
CA LYS A 34 13.03 1.46 -4.53
C LYS A 34 12.38 0.80 -3.31
N PHE A 35 11.05 0.87 -3.24
CA PHE A 35 10.27 0.24 -2.18
C PHE A 35 10.55 -1.27 -2.14
N ASP A 36 10.89 -1.77 -0.96
CA ASP A 36 11.12 -3.18 -0.69
C ASP A 36 10.01 -3.72 0.22
N PRO A 37 9.08 -4.57 -0.26
CA PRO A 37 7.98 -5.09 0.57
C PRO A 37 8.44 -5.95 1.75
N TYR A 38 9.70 -6.41 1.77
CA TYR A 38 10.24 -7.20 2.87
C TYR A 38 10.91 -6.36 3.97
N GLN A 39 11.16 -5.08 3.70
CA GLN A 39 11.86 -4.17 4.63
C GLN A 39 11.11 -2.87 4.87
N ASP A 40 10.26 -2.46 3.94
CA ASP A 40 9.50 -1.21 3.99
C ASP A 40 8.01 -1.52 4.17
N LEU A 41 7.34 -0.65 4.92
CA LEU A 41 5.92 -0.74 5.19
C LEU A 41 5.16 0.28 4.34
N LEU A 42 4.07 -0.15 3.72
CA LEU A 42 3.12 0.73 3.03
C LEU A 42 1.78 0.72 3.76
N LEU A 43 1.37 1.88 4.26
CA LEU A 43 0.09 2.09 4.91
C LEU A 43 -0.82 2.91 4.00
N SER A 44 -1.96 2.34 3.63
CA SER A 44 -3.01 3.09 2.94
C SER A 44 -4.09 3.52 3.93
N VAL A 45 -4.45 4.80 3.90
CA VAL A 45 -5.44 5.37 4.84
C VAL A 45 -6.89 5.28 4.34
N GLY A 46 -7.15 4.84 3.11
CA GLY A 46 -8.52 4.73 2.60
C GLY A 46 -8.65 4.56 1.09
N ASP A 47 -9.83 4.11 0.66
CA ASP A 47 -10.31 4.02 -0.72
C ASP A 47 -9.41 3.30 -1.75
N LEU A 48 -8.76 2.22 -1.27
CA LEU A 48 -8.10 1.22 -2.10
C LEU A 48 -9.08 0.45 -3.01
N ILE A 49 -10.34 0.34 -2.59
CA ILE A 49 -11.34 -0.57 -3.18
C ILE A 49 -12.73 0.07 -3.12
N ASP A 50 -13.01 1.05 -3.99
CA ASP A 50 -14.39 1.34 -4.36
C ASP A 50 -14.56 1.17 -5.89
N ARG A 51 -15.29 0.10 -6.25
CA ARG A 51 -15.98 -0.15 -7.53
C ARG A 51 -15.18 -0.21 -8.84
N GLY A 52 -13.92 -0.67 -8.81
CA GLY A 52 -13.16 -0.99 -10.03
C GLY A 52 -13.11 -2.50 -10.32
N PRO A 53 -13.13 -2.94 -11.60
CA PRO A 53 -13.05 -4.36 -11.98
C PRO A 53 -11.75 -5.08 -11.58
N GLN A 54 -10.78 -4.37 -11.00
CA GLN A 54 -9.48 -4.88 -10.52
C GLN A 54 -9.43 -5.10 -9.00
N SER A 55 -10.58 -5.04 -8.31
CA SER A 55 -10.66 -5.22 -6.84
C SER A 55 -10.12 -6.57 -6.35
N ALA A 56 -10.14 -7.60 -7.21
CA ALA A 56 -9.60 -8.92 -6.89
C ALA A 56 -8.06 -8.93 -6.79
N GLU A 57 -7.35 -8.16 -7.62
CA GLU A 57 -5.88 -8.12 -7.64
C GLU A 57 -5.31 -7.39 -6.39
N CYS A 58 -6.03 -6.41 -5.86
CA CYS A 58 -5.68 -5.76 -4.58
C CYS A 58 -5.83 -6.69 -3.37
N LEU A 59 -6.72 -7.68 -3.44
CA LEU A 59 -6.96 -8.62 -2.34
C LEU A 59 -5.81 -9.63 -2.20
N ASP A 60 -5.18 -10.01 -3.32
CA ASP A 60 -4.00 -10.92 -3.32
C ASP A 60 -2.72 -10.26 -2.78
N LEU A 61 -2.67 -8.93 -2.71
CA LEU A 61 -1.55 -8.16 -2.15
C LEU A 61 -1.57 -8.07 -0.60
N LEU A 62 -2.69 -8.44 0.03
CA LEU A 62 -2.88 -8.41 1.49
C LEU A 62 -2.54 -9.73 2.19
N ARG A 63 -1.82 -10.63 1.50
CA ARG A 63 -1.43 -11.94 2.03
C ARG A 63 -0.12 -11.91 2.81
#